data_AF-A0A7S2AND2-F1
#
_entry.id   AF-A0A7S2AND2-F1
#
_cell.length_a   1.000
_cell.length_b   1.000
_cell.length_c   1.000
_cell.angle_alpha   90.00
_cell.angle_beta   90.00
_cell.angle_gamma   90.00
#
_symmetry.space_group_name_H-M   'P 1'
#
loop_
_entity.id
_entity.type
_entity.pdbx_description
1 polymer ?
#
loop_
_entity_poly.entity_id
_entity_poly.type
_entity_poly.pdbx_seq_one_letter_code
_entity_poly.pdbx_strand_id
1 'polypeptide(L)'
;AFFYAAYTTSLRYFLPNDGECSMALFFGYVGLLNMLVLLPFILVASMTGYLSVDIHPYVLLGALAKGLFDNVLSDYMWARAVLLCGPTVATVSLTAQVPLSVLGEIFLGKFHFISDVLPALSMVVGTFSICGGVFAINMLNYNAL
;
A
#
# COMPACT_ATOMS: atom_id res chain seq x y z
N ALA A 1 12.82 6.19 -4.13
CA ALA A 1 13.45 4.87 -4.32
C ALA A 1 14.46 4.55 -3.21
N PHE A 2 15.52 5.35 -3.01
CA PHE A 2 16.58 5.05 -2.04
C PHE A 2 16.10 4.91 -0.58
N PHE A 3 15.36 5.89 -0.06
CA PHE A 3 14.85 5.84 1.32
C PHE A 3 13.94 4.63 1.61
N TYR A 4 13.12 4.25 0.63
CA TYR A 4 12.23 3.09 0.77
C TYR A 4 13.00 1.76 0.75
N ALA A 5 14.01 1.64 -0.11
CA ALA A 5 14.90 0.48 -0.13
C ALA A 5 15.72 0.37 1.18
N ALA A 6 16.22 1.50 1.70
CA ALA A 6 16.88 1.56 2.99
C ALA A 6 15.91 1.13 4.12
N TYR A 7 14.71 1.71 4.16
CA TYR A 7 13.68 1.39 5.14
C TYR A 7 13.32 -0.10 5.15
N THR A 8 12.98 -0.68 3.99
CA THR A 8 12.60 -2.10 3.88
C THR A 8 13.71 -3.05 4.30
N THR A 9 14.96 -2.72 3.97
CA THR A 9 16.12 -3.51 4.35
C THR A 9 16.38 -3.41 5.85
N SER A 10 16.32 -2.20 6.41
CA SER A 10 16.44 -1.99 7.86
C SER A 10 15.31 -2.67 8.63
N LEU A 11 14.07 -2.59 8.14
CA LEU A 11 12.90 -3.24 8.73
C LEU A 11 13.12 -4.76 8.84
N ARG A 12 13.58 -5.40 7.75
CA ARG A 12 13.88 -6.83 7.74
C ARG A 12 15.04 -7.21 8.66
N TYR A 13 16.04 -6.33 8.78
CA TYR A 13 17.21 -6.58 9.62
C TYR A 13 16.92 -6.42 11.11
N PHE A 14 16.17 -5.39 11.51
CA PHE A 14 15.90 -5.08 12.92
C PHE A 14 14.68 -5.81 13.50
N LEU A 15 13.76 -6.30 12.66
CA LEU A 15 12.55 -7.02 13.09
C LEU A 15 12.42 -8.40 12.41
N PRO A 16 13.38 -9.33 12.58
CA PRO A 16 13.31 -10.63 11.90
C PRO A 16 12.35 -11.63 12.57
N ASN A 17 12.12 -11.53 13.89
CA ASN A 17 11.29 -12.46 14.67
C ASN A 17 10.33 -11.72 15.62
N ASP A 18 9.04 -12.11 15.63
CA ASP A 18 8.00 -11.51 16.47
C ASP A 18 8.22 -11.74 17.99
N GLY A 19 9.19 -12.57 18.38
CA GLY A 19 9.43 -12.97 19.77
C GLY A 19 10.04 -11.88 20.65
N GLU A 20 10.78 -10.93 20.08
CA GLU A 20 11.47 -9.87 20.84
C GLU A 20 10.85 -8.48 20.65
N CYS A 21 10.24 -8.23 19.49
CA CYS A 21 9.55 -6.97 19.21
C CYS A 21 8.31 -7.24 18.36
N SER A 22 7.14 -6.85 18.86
CA SER A 22 5.89 -7.00 18.13
C SER A 22 5.85 -6.01 16.96
N MET A 23 5.81 -6.54 15.74
CA MET A 23 5.61 -5.77 14.51
C MET A 23 4.39 -4.84 14.61
N ALA A 24 3.33 -5.30 15.28
CA ALA A 24 2.12 -4.51 15.50
C ALA A 24 2.37 -3.28 16.40
N LEU A 25 3.21 -3.44 17.45
CA LEU A 25 3.58 -2.33 18.32
C LEU A 25 4.44 -1.30 17.59
N PHE A 26 5.36 -1.76 16.74
CA PHE A 26 6.16 -0.88 15.88
C PHE A 26 5.27 0.00 14.99
N PHE A 27 4.34 -0.60 14.25
CA PHE A 27 3.39 0.16 13.42
C PHE A 27 2.44 1.04 14.23
N GLY A 28 2.09 0.64 15.46
CA GLY A 28 1.36 1.49 16.41
C GLY A 28 2.13 2.77 16.77
N TYR A 29 3.43 2.67 17.05
CA TYR A 29 4.28 3.84 17.30
C TYR A 29 4.48 4.70 16.05
N VAL A 30 4.67 4.09 14.88
CA VAL A 30 4.75 4.82 13.60
C VAL A 30 3.46 5.60 13.35
N GLY A 31 2.30 4.98 13.58
CA GLY A 31 0.99 5.63 13.48
C GLY A 31 0.83 6.80 14.46
N LEU A 32 1.25 6.62 15.72
CA LEU A 32 1.20 7.68 16.74
C LEU A 32 2.11 8.85 16.37
N LEU A 33 3.34 8.59 15.92
CA LEU A 33 4.26 9.62 15.45
C LEU A 33 3.72 10.36 14.23
N ASN A 34 3.16 9.63 13.25
CA ASN A 34 2.50 10.23 12.10
C ASN A 34 1.33 11.14 12.54
N MET A 35 0.51 10.68 13.49
CA MET A 35 -0.57 11.50 14.06
C MET A 35 -0.01 12.77 14.71
N LEU A 36 1.00 12.68 15.58
CA LEU A 36 1.59 13.83 16.26
C LEU A 36 2.23 14.84 15.30
N VAL A 37 2.87 14.35 14.24
CA VAL A 37 3.51 15.20 13.23
C VAL A 37 2.48 15.83 12.31
N LEU A 38 1.43 15.11 11.87
CA LEU A 38 0.39 15.68 11.00
C LEU A 38 -0.58 16.60 11.73
N LEU A 39 -0.87 16.34 13.01
CA LEU A 39 -1.82 17.13 13.80
C LEU A 39 -1.59 18.64 13.71
N PRO A 40 -0.37 19.19 13.92
CA PRO A 40 -0.13 20.63 13.80
C PRO A 40 -0.39 21.15 12.39
N PHE A 41 -0.08 20.38 11.33
CA PHE A 41 -0.37 20.79 9.95
C PHE A 41 -1.87 20.90 9.70
N ILE A 42 -2.65 19.92 10.20
CA ILE A 42 -4.11 19.93 10.09
C ILE A 42 -4.70 21.11 10.88
N LEU A 43 -4.19 21.38 12.09
CA LEU A 43 -4.63 22.52 12.90
C LEU A 43 -4.35 23.85 12.20
N VAL A 44 -3.15 24.05 11.67
CA VAL A 44 -2.80 25.27 10.93
C VAL A 44 -3.66 25.42 9.68
N ALA A 45 -3.89 24.34 8.93
CA ALA A 45 -4.77 24.35 7.75
C ALA A 45 -6.23 24.66 8.09
N SER A 46 -6.70 24.21 9.26
CA SER A 46 -8.04 24.52 9.76
C SER A 46 -8.15 25.99 10.21
N MET A 47 -7.16 26.51 10.94
CA MET A 47 -7.13 27.91 11.39
C MET A 47 -7.04 28.92 10.23
N THR A 48 -6.39 28.54 9.13
CA THR A 48 -6.26 29.37 7.92
C THR A 48 -7.47 29.27 6.99
N GLY A 49 -8.49 28.49 7.35
CA GLY A 49 -9.73 28.35 6.59
C GLY A 49 -9.61 27.52 5.31
N TYR A 50 -8.44 26.92 5.04
CA TYR A 50 -8.24 26.01 3.91
C TYR A 50 -8.96 24.67 4.10
N LEU A 51 -9.23 24.29 5.35
CA LEU A 51 -9.88 23.03 5.69
C LEU A 51 -11.14 23.28 6.53
N SER A 52 -12.29 23.36 5.86
CA SER A 52 -13.60 23.30 6.52
C SER A 52 -13.89 21.85 6.91
N VAL A 53 -13.71 21.53 8.18
CA VAL A 53 -13.96 20.19 8.70
C VAL A 53 -15.44 20.09 9.11
N ASP A 54 -16.33 19.87 8.13
CA ASP A 54 -17.70 19.45 8.44
C ASP A 54 -17.68 17.97 8.84
N ILE A 55 -17.56 17.73 10.15
CA ILE A 55 -17.46 16.38 10.72
C ILE A 55 -18.85 15.75 10.77
N HIS A 56 -19.28 15.18 9.66
CA HIS A 56 -20.39 14.25 9.68
C HIS A 56 -19.94 12.90 10.29
N PRO A 57 -20.68 12.32 11.26
CA PRO A 57 -20.26 11.11 11.97
C PRO A 57 -20.04 9.90 11.04
N TYR A 58 -20.79 9.80 9.94
CA TYR A 58 -20.60 8.77 8.92
C TYR A 58 -19.28 8.93 8.14
N VAL A 59 -18.89 10.17 7.84
CA VAL A 59 -17.63 10.47 7.14
C VAL A 59 -16.45 10.19 8.07
N LEU A 60 -16.56 10.55 9.34
CA LEU A 60 -15.56 10.24 10.36
C LEU A 60 -15.38 8.72 10.50
N LEU A 61 -16.47 7.96 10.61
CA LEU A 61 -16.40 6.51 10.69
C LEU A 61 -15.76 5.90 9.44
N GLY A 62 -16.13 6.38 8.25
CA GLY A 62 -15.53 5.95 6.98
C GLY A 62 -14.04 6.26 6.90
N ALA A 63 -13.62 7.44 7.37
CA ALA A 63 -12.21 7.84 7.41
C ALA A 63 -11.40 6.99 8.40
N LEU A 64 -11.96 6.68 9.58
CA LEU A 64 -11.34 5.79 10.56
C LEU A 64 -11.21 4.36 10.01
N ALA A 65 -12.27 3.84 9.40
CA ALA A 65 -12.25 2.51 8.78
C ALA A 65 -11.22 2.46 7.65
N LYS A 66 -11.21 3.46 6.75
CA LYS A 66 -10.20 3.55 5.69
C LYS A 66 -8.80 3.63 6.27
N GLY A 67 -8.55 4.49 7.26
CA GLY A 67 -7.24 4.59 7.89
C GLY A 67 -6.77 3.29 8.53
N LEU A 68 -7.66 2.53 9.16
CA LEU A 68 -7.32 1.26 9.80
C LEU A 68 -7.02 0.16 8.77
N PHE A 69 -7.89 -0.05 7.78
CA PHE A 69 -7.74 -1.12 6.80
C PHE A 69 -6.72 -0.81 5.71
N ASP A 70 -6.74 0.41 5.17
CA ASP A 70 -5.95 0.83 4.01
C ASP A 70 -4.52 1.20 4.39
N ASN A 71 -4.30 1.84 5.54
CA ASN A 71 -2.95 2.16 6.02
C ASN A 71 -2.44 1.08 6.98
N VAL A 72 -3.00 1.00 8.19
CA VAL A 72 -2.37 0.21 9.27
C VAL A 72 -2.30 -1.28 8.95
N LEU A 73 -3.42 -1.88 8.54
CA LEU A 73 -3.46 -3.31 8.24
C LEU A 73 -2.68 -3.64 6.97
N SER A 74 -2.79 -2.81 5.93
CA SER A 74 -2.07 -2.99 4.67
C SER A 74 -0.55 -2.93 4.87
N ASP A 75 -0.05 -1.91 5.59
CA ASP A 75 1.37 -1.76 5.89
C ASP A 75 1.90 -2.92 6.75
N TYR A 76 1.10 -3.39 7.71
CA TYR A 76 1.44 -4.57 8.50
C TYR A 76 1.57 -5.83 7.63
N MET A 77 0.58 -6.11 6.77
CA MET A 77 0.60 -7.26 5.87
C MET A 77 1.76 -7.18 4.87
N TRP A 78 2.01 -6.00 4.31
CA TRP A 78 3.13 -5.74 3.43
C TRP A 78 4.46 -6.01 4.14
N ALA A 79 4.63 -5.52 5.37
CA ALA A 79 5.84 -5.70 6.12
C ALA A 79 6.09 -7.19 6.47
N ARG A 80 5.02 -7.93 6.79
CA ARG A 80 5.08 -9.40 6.94
C ARG A 80 5.50 -10.10 5.65
N ALA A 81 4.98 -9.66 4.50
CA ALA A 81 5.40 -10.19 3.20
C ALA A 81 6.88 -9.88 2.90
N VAL A 82 7.39 -8.70 3.29
CA VAL A 82 8.81 -8.35 3.20
C VAL A 82 9.69 -9.25 4.07
N LEU A 83 9.25 -9.59 5.28
CA LEU A 83 9.98 -10.52 6.16
C LEU A 83 10.03 -11.93 5.58
N LEU A 84 8.88 -12.44 5.14
CA LEU A 84 8.72 -13.83 4.67
C LEU A 84 9.35 -14.07 3.29
N CYS A 85 9.11 -13.19 2.31
CA CYS A 85 9.51 -13.39 0.92
C CYS A 85 10.69 -12.50 0.50
N GLY A 86 11.10 -11.55 1.33
CA GLY A 86 12.12 -10.57 1.04
C GLY A 86 11.59 -9.29 0.35
N PRO A 87 12.36 -8.20 0.43
CA PRO A 87 11.92 -6.88 -0.02
C PRO A 87 11.72 -6.79 -1.55
N THR A 88 12.47 -7.54 -2.35
CA THR A 88 12.34 -7.56 -3.81
C THR A 88 11.05 -8.25 -4.25
N VAL A 89 10.76 -9.45 -3.73
CA VAL A 89 9.54 -10.20 -4.07
C VAL A 89 8.29 -9.47 -3.58
N ALA A 90 8.34 -8.89 -2.38
CA ALA A 90 7.22 -8.12 -1.83
C ALA A 90 6.91 -6.88 -2.67
N THR A 91 7.93 -6.14 -3.13
CA THR A 91 7.72 -4.91 -3.92
C THR A 91 7.23 -5.19 -5.33
N VAL A 92 7.73 -6.24 -5.99
CA VAL A 92 7.17 -6.67 -7.28
C VAL A 92 5.72 -7.12 -7.12
N SER A 93 5.40 -7.85 -6.05
CA SER A 93 4.02 -8.27 -5.76
C SER A 93 3.04 -7.09 -5.58
N LEU A 94 3.50 -5.93 -5.07
CA LEU A 94 2.65 -4.74 -4.98
C LEU A 94 2.12 -4.29 -6.36
N THR A 95 2.85 -4.55 -7.44
CA THR A 95 2.39 -4.19 -8.80
C THR A 95 1.14 -4.95 -9.24
N ALA A 96 0.81 -6.08 -8.59
CA ALA A 96 -0.44 -6.81 -8.83
C ALA A 96 -1.71 -6.00 -8.50
N GLN A 97 -1.58 -4.89 -7.77
CA GLN A 97 -2.68 -3.95 -7.54
C GLN A 97 -3.18 -3.32 -8.85
N VAL A 98 -2.34 -3.19 -9.87
CA VAL A 98 -2.73 -2.65 -11.19
C VAL A 98 -3.77 -3.55 -11.88
N PRO A 99 -3.51 -4.87 -12.11
CA PRO A 99 -4.53 -5.77 -12.63
C PRO A 99 -5.81 -5.79 -11.78
N LEU A 100 -5.66 -5.74 -10.45
CA LEU A 100 -6.80 -5.74 -9.55
C LEU A 100 -7.65 -4.47 -9.69
N SER A 101 -7.03 -3.31 -9.88
CA SER A 101 -7.71 -2.04 -10.16
C SER A 101 -8.48 -2.11 -11.48
N VAL A 102 -7.87 -2.67 -12.53
CA VAL A 102 -8.52 -2.88 -13.83
C VAL A 102 -9.76 -3.77 -13.67
N LEU A 103 -9.65 -4.88 -12.94
CA LEU A 103 -10.79 -5.74 -12.65
C LEU A 103 -11.89 -5.02 -11.85
N GLY A 104 -11.50 -4.17 -10.90
CA GLY A 104 -12.43 -3.34 -10.13
C GLY A 104 -13.22 -2.38 -10.99
N GLU A 105 -12.57 -1.71 -11.96
CA GLU A 105 -13.24 -0.82 -12.91
C GLU A 105 -14.22 -1.57 -13.83
N ILE A 106 -13.85 -2.76 -14.32
CA ILE A 106 -14.73 -3.64 -15.10
C ILE A 106 -15.97 -4.02 -14.27
N PHE A 107 -15.77 -4.43 -13.02
CA PHE A 107 -16.87 -4.84 -12.14
C PHE A 107 -17.83 -3.68 -11.82
N LEU A 108 -17.30 -2.45 -11.72
CA LEU A 108 -18.09 -1.23 -11.51
C LEU A 108 -18.72 -0.70 -12.80
N GLY A 109 -18.51 -1.34 -13.96
CA GLY A 109 -19.01 -0.90 -15.26
C GLY A 109 -18.40 0.43 -15.74
N LYS A 110 -17.26 0.84 -15.17
CA LYS A 110 -16.58 2.10 -15.49
C LYS A 110 -15.52 1.83 -16.55
N PHE A 111 -15.91 1.87 -17.82
CA PHE A 111 -15.04 1.52 -18.95
C PHE A 111 -14.22 2.71 -19.49
N HIS A 112 -13.54 3.46 -18.60
CA HIS A 112 -12.75 4.64 -19.02
C HIS A 112 -11.62 4.31 -20.00
N PHE A 113 -11.09 3.09 -19.94
CA PHE A 113 -9.98 2.64 -20.78
C PHE A 113 -10.42 1.98 -22.10
N ILE A 114 -11.70 1.65 -22.27
CA ILE A 114 -12.24 1.03 -23.51
C ILE A 114 -12.81 2.09 -24.46
N SER A 115 -12.74 3.38 -24.12
CA SER A 115 -13.24 4.46 -24.99
C SER A 115 -12.55 4.47 -26.34
N ASP A 116 -11.26 4.14 -26.37
CA ASP A 116 -10.43 4.11 -27.56
C ASP A 116 -9.58 2.83 -27.61
N VAL A 117 -9.25 2.39 -28.82
CA VAL A 117 -8.49 1.15 -29.06
C VAL A 117 -7.06 1.23 -28.50
N LEU A 118 -6.42 2.40 -28.58
CA LEU A 118 -5.02 2.58 -28.18
C LEU A 118 -4.81 2.47 -26.65
N PRO A 119 -5.57 3.18 -25.79
CA PRO A 119 -5.51 2.99 -24.34
C PRO A 119 -5.87 1.56 -23.93
N ALA A 120 -6.92 0.98 -24.50
CA ALA A 120 -7.34 -0.39 -24.20
C ALA A 120 -6.21 -1.40 -24.46
N LEU A 121 -5.56 -1.30 -25.62
CA LEU A 121 -4.49 -2.22 -25.99
C LEU A 121 -3.25 -2.02 -25.11
N SER A 122 -2.88 -0.78 -24.81
CA SER A 122 -1.75 -0.47 -23.92
C SER A 122 -1.97 -1.03 -22.50
N MET A 123 -3.20 -0.95 -21.99
CA MET A 123 -3.56 -1.42 -20.66
C MET A 123 -3.57 -2.95 -20.58
N VAL A 124 -4.09 -3.62 -21.61
CA VAL A 124 -4.05 -5.08 -21.71
C VAL A 124 -2.60 -5.58 -21.73
N VAL A 125 -1.76 -5.02 -22.60
CA VAL A 125 -0.34 -5.39 -22.68
C VAL A 125 0.38 -5.13 -21.35
N GLY A 126 0.15 -3.98 -20.72
CA GLY A 126 0.74 -3.65 -19.43
C GLY A 126 0.31 -4.61 -18.32
N THR A 127 -0.99 -4.92 -18.25
CA THR A 127 -1.55 -5.82 -17.23
C THR A 127 -0.99 -7.24 -17.36
N PHE A 128 -0.92 -7.78 -18.59
CA PHE A 128 -0.31 -9.10 -18.83
C PHE A 128 1.18 -9.12 -18.48
N SER A 129 1.90 -8.05 -18.80
CA SER A 129 3.33 -7.93 -18.47
C SER A 129 3.57 -7.93 -16.97
N ILE A 130 2.74 -7.22 -16.20
CA ILE A 130 2.79 -7.18 -14.74
C ILE A 130 2.50 -8.57 -14.15
N CYS A 131 1.43 -9.23 -14.60
CA CYS A 131 1.11 -10.59 -14.15
C CYS A 131 2.25 -11.57 -14.43
N GLY A 132 2.87 -11.49 -15.61
CA GLY A 132 4.04 -12.28 -15.96
C GLY A 132 5.23 -12.01 -15.03
N GLY A 133 5.51 -10.75 -14.70
CA GLY A 133 6.59 -10.37 -13.78
C GLY A 133 6.39 -10.89 -12.36
N VAL A 134 5.18 -10.75 -11.81
CA VAL A 134 4.83 -11.27 -10.48
C VAL A 134 4.92 -12.80 -10.42
N PHE A 135 4.47 -13.49 -11.47
CA PHE A 135 4.60 -14.94 -11.55
C PHE A 135 6.05 -15.39 -11.65
N ALA A 136 6.85 -14.72 -12.50
CA ALA A 136 8.25 -15.04 -12.70
C ALA A 136 9.08 -14.87 -11.42
N ILE A 137 8.89 -13.77 -10.67
CA ILE A 137 9.63 -13.56 -9.42
C ILE A 137 9.27 -14.60 -8.36
N ASN A 138 8.00 -15.04 -8.32
CA ASN A 138 7.56 -16.07 -7.38
C ASN A 138 8.20 -17.44 -7.70
N MET A 139 8.29 -17.79 -8.99
CA MET A 139 8.98 -19.01 -9.44
C MET A 139 10.48 -18.99 -9.14
N LEU A 140 11.13 -17.84 -9.33
CA LEU A 140 12.54 -17.67 -8.98
C LEU A 140 12.78 -17.80 -7.47
N ASN A 141 11.88 -17.26 -6.65
CA ASN A 141 11.99 -17.34 -5.20
C ASN A 141 11.76 -18.78 -4.69
N TYR A 142 10.84 -19.54 -5.30
CA TYR A 142 10.62 -20.95 -4.95
C TYR A 142 11.86 -21.82 -5.24
N ASN A 143 12.57 -21.57 -6.34
CA ASN A 143 13.77 -22.32 -6.71
C ASN A 143 15.03 -21.92 -5.91
N ALA A 144 14.97 -20.82 -5.15
CA ALA A 144 16.07 -20.32 -4.34
C ALA A 144 16.02 -20.77 -2.87
N LEU A 145 14.92 -21.41 -2.45
CA LEU A 145 14.71 -22.05 -1.15
C LEU A 145 15.03 -23.55 -1.23
#